data_AF-A0A3A1YCD0-F1
#
_entry.id   AF-A0A3A1YCD0-F1
#
_cell.length_a   1.000
_cell.length_b   1.000
_cell.length_c   1.000
_cell.angle_alpha   90.00
_cell.angle_beta   90.00
_cell.angle_gamma   90.00
#
_symmetry.space_group_name_H-M   'P 1'
#
loop_
_entity.id
_entity.type
_entity.pdbx_description
1 polymer ?
#
loop_
_entity_poly.entity_id
_entity_poly.type
_entity_poly.pdbx_seq_one_letter_code
_entity_poly.pdbx_strand_id
1 'polypeptide(L)'
;MKQLIIKALNIWLPMSVFLAPIAFWEIIFKDIFNFRDDPMRSIFEFFGSCTIISAYILFPLFFIYQIVLKLKKKLSNASFIMSLITFLIMILSITFYIIIFRGLEEGKAKAHRESERMEIQNRKK
;
A
#
# COMPACT_ATOMS: atom_id res chain seq x y z
N MET A 1 -1.18 3.98 30.87
CA MET A 1 -0.78 4.56 29.57
C MET A 1 -0.25 3.51 28.56
N LYS A 2 0.83 2.77 28.87
CA LYS A 2 1.45 1.80 27.92
C LYS A 2 0.50 0.72 27.36
N GLN A 3 -0.41 0.16 28.16
CA GLN A 3 -1.35 -0.85 27.68
C GLN A 3 -2.44 -0.30 26.74
N LEU A 4 -2.83 0.97 26.91
CA LEU A 4 -3.87 1.59 26.09
C LEU A 4 -3.33 1.85 24.66
N ILE A 5 -2.08 2.30 24.57
CA ILE A 5 -1.37 2.51 23.30
C ILE A 5 -1.24 1.18 22.53
N ILE A 6 -0.85 0.09 23.18
CA ILE A 6 -0.71 -1.22 22.53
C ILE A 6 -2.06 -1.71 21.99
N LYS A 7 -3.16 -1.50 22.72
CA LYS A 7 -4.51 -1.84 22.25
C LYS A 7 -4.92 -1.02 21.04
N ALA A 8 -4.67 0.30 21.06
CA ALA A 8 -4.95 1.18 19.93
C ALA A 8 -4.16 0.76 18.67
N LEU A 9 -2.86 0.47 18.82
CA LEU A 9 -2.02 -0.02 17.72
C LEU A 9 -2.46 -1.39 17.19
N ASN A 10 -2.92 -2.29 18.06
CA ASN A 10 -3.48 -3.59 17.67
C ASN A 10 -4.75 -3.50 16.81
N ILE A 11 -5.43 -2.36 16.82
CA ILE A 11 -6.63 -2.13 16.01
C ILE A 11 -6.26 -1.31 14.77
N TRP A 12 -5.56 -0.19 14.97
CA TRP A 12 -5.21 0.74 13.90
C TRP A 12 -4.30 0.11 12.84
N LEU A 13 -3.25 -0.60 13.25
CA LEU A 13 -2.25 -1.09 12.30
C LEU A 13 -2.83 -2.18 11.38
N PRO A 14 -3.57 -3.18 11.86
CA PRO A 14 -4.28 -4.09 10.96
C PRO A 14 -5.27 -3.39 10.04
N MET A 15 -6.04 -2.44 10.56
CA MET A 15 -6.98 -1.66 9.75
C MET A 15 -6.25 -0.90 8.64
N SER A 16 -5.08 -0.31 8.92
CA SER A 16 -4.28 0.39 7.92
C SER A 16 -3.79 -0.53 6.80
N VAL A 17 -3.44 -1.79 7.10
CA VAL A 17 -3.06 -2.78 6.09
C VAL A 17 -4.24 -3.11 5.15
N PHE A 18 -5.46 -3.20 5.68
CA PHE A 18 -6.65 -3.39 4.85
C PHE A 18 -7.02 -2.16 4.01
N LEU A 19 -6.80 -0.95 4.53
CA LEU A 19 -7.10 0.30 3.83
C LEU A 19 -6.01 0.69 2.82
N ALA A 20 -4.79 0.18 2.96
CA ALA A 20 -3.66 0.54 2.10
C ALA A 20 -3.90 0.27 0.61
N PRO A 21 -4.50 -0.86 0.17
CA PRO A 21 -4.92 -1.06 -1.22
C PRO A 21 -5.87 -0.01 -1.77
N ILE A 22 -6.80 0.46 -0.95
CA ILE A 22 -7.77 1.48 -1.34
C ILE A 22 -7.06 2.83 -1.50
N ALA A 23 -6.24 3.20 -0.50
CA ALA A 23 -5.44 4.43 -0.55
C ALA A 23 -4.46 4.44 -1.74
N PHE A 24 -3.84 3.30 -2.02
CA PHE A 24 -2.94 3.13 -3.16
C PHE A 24 -3.67 3.24 -4.50
N TRP A 25 -4.85 2.62 -4.62
CA TRP A 25 -5.68 2.74 -5.81
C TRP A 25 -6.09 4.19 -6.09
N GLU A 26 -6.54 4.92 -5.07
CA GLU A 26 -6.89 6.34 -5.18
C GLU A 26 -5.73 7.19 -5.73
N ILE A 27 -4.50 6.94 -5.24
CA ILE A 27 -3.30 7.67 -5.69
C ILE A 27 -3.00 7.37 -7.16
N ILE A 28 -2.97 6.09 -7.55
CA ILE A 28 -2.69 5.69 -8.94
C ILE A 28 -3.79 6.14 -9.89
N PHE A 29 -5.06 5.99 -9.50
CA PHE A 29 -6.20 6.31 -10.36
C PHE A 29 -6.25 7.81 -10.67
N LYS A 30 -6.01 8.67 -9.66
CA LYS A 30 -5.94 10.12 -9.86
C LYS A 30 -4.80 10.53 -10.78
N ASP A 31 -3.66 9.85 -10.68
CA ASP A 31 -2.50 10.12 -11.54
C ASP A 31 -2.72 9.67 -12.99
N ILE A 32 -3.44 8.56 -13.20
CA ILE A 32 -3.80 8.06 -14.55
C ILE A 32 -4.85 8.94 -15.23
N PHE A 33 -5.88 9.36 -14.52
CA PHE A 33 -7.02 10.10 -15.11
C PHE A 33 -6.87 11.64 -15.04
N ASN A 34 -5.72 12.13 -14.57
CA ASN A 34 -5.33 13.53 -14.62
C ASN A 34 -6.37 14.49 -13.99
N PHE A 35 -7.04 14.05 -12.91
CA PHE A 35 -7.92 14.88 -12.08
C PHE A 35 -7.06 15.88 -11.27
N ARG A 36 -6.60 16.96 -11.92
CA ARG A 36 -5.65 17.93 -11.32
C ARG A 36 -6.26 18.92 -10.34
N ASP A 37 -7.56 19.22 -10.47
CA ASP A 37 -8.16 20.43 -9.87
C ASP A 37 -9.06 20.18 -8.65
N ASP A 38 -8.82 19.11 -7.88
CA ASP A 38 -9.63 18.79 -6.69
C ASP A 38 -9.01 19.41 -5.41
N PRO A 39 -9.68 20.37 -4.73
CA PRO A 39 -9.20 20.97 -3.48
C PRO A 39 -9.07 19.96 -2.33
N MET A 40 -9.75 18.80 -2.40
CA MET A 40 -9.63 17.74 -1.40
C MET A 40 -8.39 16.87 -1.59
N ARG A 41 -7.63 17.05 -2.66
CA ARG A 41 -6.45 16.24 -3.01
C ARG A 41 -5.41 16.20 -1.90
N SER A 42 -5.03 17.34 -1.34
CA SER A 42 -3.99 17.41 -0.29
C SER A 42 -4.37 16.63 0.96
N ILE A 43 -5.67 16.63 1.32
CA ILE A 43 -6.19 15.89 2.46
C ILE A 43 -6.12 14.38 2.17
N PHE A 44 -6.58 13.94 1.01
CA PHE A 44 -6.51 12.53 0.62
C PHE A 44 -5.07 12.01 0.48
N GLU A 45 -4.15 12.81 -0.06
CA GLU A 45 -2.72 12.47 -0.15
C GLU A 45 -2.09 12.32 1.24
N PHE A 46 -2.43 13.19 2.19
CA PHE A 46 -1.97 13.09 3.57
C PHE A 46 -2.48 11.81 4.24
N PHE A 47 -3.79 11.56 4.21
CA PHE A 47 -4.38 10.36 4.80
C PHE A 47 -3.90 9.06 4.13
N GLY A 48 -3.76 9.09 2.80
CA GLY A 48 -3.20 7.98 2.02
C GLY A 48 -1.77 7.68 2.43
N SER A 49 -0.92 8.70 2.52
CA SER A 49 0.48 8.58 2.94
C SER A 49 0.59 8.03 4.37
N CYS A 50 -0.21 8.56 5.31
CA CYS A 50 -0.25 8.05 6.68
C CYS A 50 -0.68 6.57 6.74
N THR A 51 -1.64 6.17 5.91
CA THR A 51 -2.12 4.79 5.84
C THR A 51 -1.04 3.86 5.28
N ILE A 52 -0.34 4.26 4.21
CA ILE A 52 0.75 3.51 3.60
C ILE A 52 1.92 3.34 4.59
N ILE A 53 2.35 4.43 5.25
CA ILE A 53 3.42 4.38 6.27
C ILE A 53 3.01 3.45 7.42
N SER A 54 1.77 3.57 7.89
CA SER A 54 1.26 2.72 8.96
C SER A 54 1.25 1.23 8.58
N ALA A 55 0.78 0.93 7.36
CA ALA A 55 0.64 -0.43 6.86
C ALA A 55 1.98 -1.11 6.54
N TYR A 56 2.92 -0.39 5.91
CA TYR A 56 4.13 -1.01 5.36
C TYR A 56 5.42 -0.71 6.12
N ILE A 57 5.39 0.22 7.09
CA ILE A 57 6.54 0.52 7.94
C ILE A 57 6.21 0.22 9.41
N LEU A 58 5.15 0.81 9.95
CA LEU A 58 4.83 0.67 11.38
C LEU A 58 4.30 -0.71 11.73
N PHE A 59 3.45 -1.31 10.88
CA PHE A 59 2.91 -2.64 11.14
C PHE A 59 3.98 -3.74 11.17
N PRO A 60 4.96 -3.84 10.22
CA PRO A 60 6.06 -4.80 10.33
C PRO A 60 6.86 -4.67 11.63
N LEU A 61 7.18 -3.45 12.04
CA LEU A 61 7.89 -3.19 13.30
C LEU A 61 7.06 -3.65 14.50
N PHE A 62 5.76 -3.38 14.47
CA PHE A 62 4.83 -3.81 15.50
C PHE A 62 4.64 -5.33 15.51
N PHE A 63 4.66 -6.00 14.36
CA PHE A 63 4.60 -7.45 14.25
C PHE A 63 5.83 -8.09 14.91
N ILE A 64 7.04 -7.56 14.66
CA ILE A 64 8.27 -7.99 15.36
C ILE A 64 8.10 -7.84 16.88
N TYR A 65 7.56 -6.70 17.32
CA TYR A 65 7.27 -6.49 18.74
C TYR A 65 6.27 -7.51 19.31
N GLN A 66 5.25 -7.90 18.54
CA GLN A 66 4.31 -8.94 18.95
C GLN A 66 4.95 -10.33 19.04
N ILE A 67 5.90 -10.66 18.17
CA ILE A 67 6.69 -11.90 18.29
C ILE A 67 7.44 -11.91 19.63
N VAL A 68 8.11 -10.81 19.98
CA VAL A 68 8.83 -10.69 21.27
C VAL A 68 7.85 -10.81 22.45
N LEU A 69 6.67 -10.21 22.38
CA LEU A 69 5.65 -10.36 23.42
C LEU A 69 5.11 -11.79 23.52
N LYS A 70 5.01 -12.49 22.39
CA LYS A 70 4.58 -13.88 22.34
C LYS A 70 5.60 -14.81 22.99
N LEU A 71 6.88 -14.62 22.69
CA LEU A 71 7.99 -15.33 23.32
C LEU A 71 8.03 -15.13 24.84
N LYS A 72 7.69 -13.92 25.30
CA LYS A 72 7.56 -13.59 26.74
C LYS A 72 6.26 -14.11 27.38
N LYS A 73 5.42 -14.86 26.67
CA LYS A 73 4.08 -15.33 27.09
C LYS A 73 3.14 -14.23 27.58
N LYS A 74 3.35 -12.97 27.15
CA LYS A 74 2.54 -11.79 27.52
C LYS A 74 1.43 -11.48 26.52
N LEU A 75 1.29 -12.29 25.48
CA LEU A 75 0.33 -12.09 24.38
C LEU A 75 -0.58 -13.30 24.22
N SER A 76 -1.89 -13.03 24.07
CA SER A 76 -2.89 -14.07 23.79
C SER A 76 -2.61 -14.75 22.44
N ASN A 77 -3.00 -16.02 22.30
CA ASN A 77 -2.89 -16.74 21.02
C ASN A 77 -3.71 -16.04 19.93
N ALA A 78 -4.94 -15.61 20.24
CA ALA A 78 -5.84 -14.99 19.28
C ALA A 78 -5.27 -13.68 18.68
N SER A 79 -4.72 -12.78 19.52
CA SER A 79 -4.14 -11.52 19.04
C SER A 79 -2.92 -11.76 18.14
N PHE A 80 -2.11 -12.78 18.45
CA PHE A 80 -0.96 -13.14 17.63
C PHE A 80 -1.39 -13.73 16.27
N ILE A 81 -2.40 -14.61 16.25
CA ILE A 81 -2.94 -15.19 15.01
C ILE A 81 -3.49 -14.09 14.10
N MET A 82 -4.26 -13.15 14.65
CA MET A 82 -4.78 -12.01 13.87
C MET A 82 -3.65 -11.22 13.21
N SER A 83 -2.59 -10.94 13.96
CA SER A 83 -1.43 -10.22 13.44
C SER A 83 -0.65 -11.01 12.39
N LEU A 84 -0.54 -12.33 12.55
CA LEU A 84 0.05 -13.21 11.55
C LEU A 84 -0.75 -13.19 10.23
N ILE A 85 -2.08 -13.26 10.32
CA ILE A 85 -2.97 -13.16 9.15
C ILE A 85 -2.79 -11.79 8.47
N THR A 86 -2.81 -10.70 9.24
CA THR A 86 -2.56 -9.36 8.72
C THR A 86 -1.21 -9.25 8.03
N PHE A 87 -0.17 -9.87 8.57
CA PHE A 87 1.16 -9.91 7.97
C PHE A 87 1.18 -10.65 6.63
N LEU A 88 0.48 -11.78 6.52
CA LEU A 88 0.34 -12.49 5.24
C LEU A 88 -0.40 -11.65 4.19
N ILE A 89 -1.49 -10.96 4.59
CA ILE A 89 -2.23 -10.05 3.71
C ILE A 89 -1.33 -8.90 3.24
N MET A 90 -0.51 -8.36 4.13
CA MET A 90 0.46 -7.31 3.76
C MET A 90 1.44 -7.81 2.70
N ILE A 91 2.04 -9.00 2.87
CA ILE A 91 2.94 -9.59 1.85
C ILE A 91 2.21 -9.79 0.51
N LEU A 92 0.97 -10.27 0.56
CA LEU A 92 0.15 -10.44 -0.65
C LEU A 92 -0.09 -9.10 -1.34
N SER A 93 -0.38 -8.03 -0.58
CA SER A 93 -0.58 -6.69 -1.13
C SER A 93 0.68 -6.11 -1.78
N ILE A 94 1.85 -6.30 -1.16
CA ILE A 94 3.14 -5.89 -1.73
C ILE A 94 3.39 -6.62 -3.05
N THR A 95 3.18 -7.94 -3.06
CA THR A 95 3.35 -8.78 -4.26
C THR A 95 2.42 -8.31 -5.38
N PHE A 96 1.16 -8.03 -5.05
CA PHE A 96 0.18 -7.51 -5.99
C PHE A 96 0.64 -6.17 -6.60
N TYR A 97 1.12 -5.21 -5.79
CA TYR A 97 1.60 -3.94 -6.33
C TYR A 97 2.84 -4.08 -7.21
N ILE A 98 3.77 -4.97 -6.87
CA ILE A 98 4.94 -5.23 -7.71
C ILE A 98 4.50 -5.70 -9.11
N ILE A 99 3.50 -6.58 -9.18
CA ILE A 99 2.94 -7.06 -10.45
C ILE A 99 2.30 -5.91 -11.23
N ILE A 100 1.49 -5.08 -10.57
CA ILE A 100 0.82 -3.92 -11.21
C ILE A 100 1.84 -2.92 -11.75
N PHE A 101 2.86 -2.54 -10.97
CA PHE A 101 3.87 -1.57 -11.41
C PHE A 101 4.67 -2.09 -12.60
N ARG A 102 5.07 -3.36 -12.58
CA ARG A 102 5.76 -3.98 -13.73
C ARG A 102 4.89 -3.98 -14.99
N GLY A 103 3.61 -4.35 -14.86
CA GLY A 103 2.66 -4.31 -15.98
C GLY A 103 2.46 -2.88 -16.52
N LEU A 104 2.44 -1.88 -15.63
CA LEU A 104 2.31 -0.46 -16.02
C LEU A 104 3.56 0.02 -16.79
N GLU A 105 4.77 -0.34 -16.34
CA GLU A 105 6.01 0.00 -17.03
C GLU A 105 6.10 -0.64 -18.42
N GLU A 106 5.76 -1.92 -18.54
CA GLU A 106 5.71 -2.63 -19.82
C GLU A 106 4.69 -2.01 -20.77
N GLY A 107 3.51 -1.63 -20.26
CA GLY A 107 2.47 -0.94 -21.01
C GLY A 107 2.94 0.42 -21.54
N LYS A 108 3.58 1.24 -20.70
CA LYS A 108 4.15 2.54 -21.10
C LYS A 108 5.23 2.37 -22.17
N ALA A 109 6.13 1.40 -22.01
CA ALA A 109 7.17 1.10 -22.99
C ALA A 109 6.62 0.60 -24.33
N LYS A 110 5.52 -0.15 -24.32
CA LYS A 110 4.83 -0.57 -25.54
C LYS A 110 4.16 0.61 -26.24
N ALA A 111 3.42 1.44 -25.51
CA ALA A 111 2.76 2.64 -26.04
C ALA A 111 3.76 3.62 -26.69
N HIS A 112 4.91 3.85 -26.05
CA HIS A 112 5.97 4.69 -26.62
C HIS A 112 6.50 4.14 -27.95
N ARG A 113 6.77 2.83 -28.04
CA ARG A 113 7.25 2.19 -29.27
C ARG A 113 6.22 2.24 -30.39
N GLU A 114 4.93 2.11 -30.08
CA GLU A 114 3.85 2.27 -31.06
C GLU A 114 3.72 3.71 -31.54
N SER A 115 3.85 4.69 -30.64
CA SER A 115 3.87 6.12 -30.98
C SER A 115 5.01 6.47 -31.95
N GLU A 116 6.24 6.01 -31.68
CA GLU A 116 7.38 6.23 -32.58
C GLU A 116 7.17 5.59 -33.97
N ARG A 117 6.59 4.38 -34.02
CA ARG A 117 6.29 3.71 -35.29
C ARG A 117 5.28 4.49 -36.11
N MET A 118 4.25 5.06 -35.48
CA MET A 118 3.25 5.88 -36.16
C MET A 118 3.85 7.20 -36.65
N GLU A 119 4.72 7.86 -35.88
CA GLU A 119 5.41 9.07 -36.34
C GLU A 119 6.32 8.79 -37.55
N ILE A 120 7.09 7.69 -37.53
CA ILE A 120 7.96 7.32 -38.65
C ILE A 120 7.14 7.00 -39.91
N GLN A 121 5.98 6.35 -39.77
CA GLN A 121 5.08 6.10 -40.89
C GLN A 121 4.48 7.40 -41.45
N ASN A 122 4.09 8.33 -40.60
CA ASN A 122 3.55 9.63 -41.03
C ASN A 122 4.61 10.52 -41.70
N ARG A 123 5.88 10.43 -41.31
CA ARG A 123 6.98 11.16 -41.98
C ARG A 123 7.39 10.57 -43.34
N LYS A 124 6.98 9.35 -43.65
CA LYS A 124 7.28 8.65 -44.92
C LYS A 124 6.16 8.76 -45.96
N LYS A 125 5.03 9.37 -45.60
CA LYS A 125 3.95 9.76 -46.52
C LYS A 125 4.12 11.21 -46.91
#